data_AF-A0A1V0GVN7-F1
#
_entry.id   AF-A0A1V0GVN7-F1
#
_cell.length_a   1.000
_cell.length_b   1.000
_cell.length_c   1.000
_cell.angle_alpha   90.00
_cell.angle_beta   90.00
_cell.angle_gamma   90.00
#
_symmetry.space_group_name_H-M   'P 1'
#
loop_
_entity.id
_entity.type
_entity.pdbx_description
1 polymer ?
#
loop_
_entity_poly.entity_id
_entity_poly.type
_entity_poly.pdbx_seq_one_letter_code
_entity_poly.pdbx_strand_id
1 'polypeptide(L)' 'MSKSSQPRATEQPAPPKRRRLDPATEVLVERLRSARTANEMAVIVGLKPIKGRSGPKIAY' A
#
# COMPACT_ATOMS: atom_id res chain seq x y z
N MET A 1 1.13 -33.28 36.17
CA MET A 1 1.93 -32.17 35.62
C MET A 1 1.14 -31.49 34.51
N SER A 2 0.26 -30.54 34.87
CA SER A 2 -0.61 -29.84 33.91
C SER A 2 0.14 -28.66 33.30
N LYS A 3 0.48 -28.71 32.02
CA LYS A 3 1.06 -27.58 31.29
C LYS A 3 -0.07 -26.80 30.63
N SER A 4 -0.39 -25.63 31.18
CA SER A 4 -1.27 -24.65 30.54
C SER A 4 -0.56 -24.06 29.33
N SER A 5 -1.02 -24.45 28.13
CA SER A 5 -0.68 -23.75 26.89
C SER A 5 -1.62 -22.55 26.76
N GLN A 6 -1.23 -21.39 27.31
CA GLN A 6 -1.93 -20.15 27.00
C GLN A 6 -1.50 -19.66 25.60
N PRO A 7 -2.43 -19.33 24.70
CA PRO A 7 -2.09 -18.74 23.42
C PRO A 7 -1.51 -17.34 23.64
N ARG A 8 -0.35 -17.09 23.03
CA ARG A 8 0.32 -15.79 23.03
C ARG A 8 -0.65 -14.73 22.50
N ALA A 9 -1.07 -13.80 23.36
CA ALA A 9 -1.86 -12.65 22.95
C ALA A 9 -1.04 -11.85 21.94
N THR A 10 -1.44 -11.88 20.66
CA THR A 10 -0.99 -10.91 19.67
C THR A 10 -1.72 -9.63 19.97
N GLU A 11 -1.09 -8.76 20.77
CA GLU A 11 -1.49 -7.36 20.88
C GLU A 11 -1.49 -6.76 19.47
N GLN A 12 -2.69 -6.55 18.93
CA GLN A 12 -2.84 -5.88 17.65
C GLN A 12 -2.40 -4.42 17.86
N PRO A 13 -1.33 -3.94 17.20
CA PRO A 13 -0.88 -2.57 17.40
C PRO A 13 -2.01 -1.62 17.01
N ALA A 14 -2.27 -0.63 17.88
CA ALA A 14 -3.31 0.36 17.66
C ALA A 14 -3.12 1.07 16.30
N PRO A 15 -4.20 1.34 15.55
CA PRO A 15 -4.08 1.98 14.26
C PRO A 15 -3.46 3.37 14.43
N PRO A 16 -2.48 3.75 13.58
CA PRO A 16 -1.82 5.05 13.68
C PRO A 16 -2.85 6.19 13.54
N LYS A 17 -2.71 7.23 14.38
CA LYS A 17 -3.54 8.43 14.30
C LYS A 17 -3.41 9.05 12.90
N ARG A 18 -4.53 9.15 12.18
CA ARG A 18 -4.59 9.79 10.85
C ARG A 18 -4.25 11.27 11.00
N ARG A 19 -3.04 11.67 10.59
CA ARG A 19 -2.67 13.07 10.42
C ARG A 19 -3.48 13.64 9.24
N ARG A 20 -4.00 14.87 9.38
CA ARG A 20 -4.59 15.59 8.23
C ARG A 20 -3.48 15.80 7.20
N LEU A 21 -3.76 15.44 5.96
CA LEU A 21 -2.83 15.60 4.86
C LEU A 21 -2.90 17.04 4.35
N ASP A 22 -1.82 17.52 3.75
CA ASP A 22 -1.83 18.77 2.99
C ASP A 22 -2.76 18.61 1.77
N PRO A 23 -3.54 19.63 1.36
CA PRO A 23 -4.36 19.59 0.13
C PRO A 23 -3.64 19.05 -1.11
N ALA A 24 -2.35 19.38 -1.30
CA ALA A 24 -1.57 18.86 -2.43
C ALA A 24 -1.36 17.34 -2.32
N THR A 25 -1.21 16.84 -1.10
CA THR A 25 -1.08 15.40 -0.83
C THR A 25 -2.42 14.69 -1.02
N GLU A 26 -3.54 15.33 -0.68
CA GLU A 26 -4.88 14.76 -0.91
C GLU A 26 -5.14 14.54 -2.40
N VAL A 27 -4.84 15.54 -3.24
CA VAL A 27 -4.95 15.43 -4.70
C VAL A 27 -4.03 14.35 -5.27
N LEU A 28 -2.80 14.25 -4.76
CA LEU A 28 -1.86 13.19 -5.16
C LEU A 28 -2.42 11.80 -4.81
N VAL A 29 -2.95 11.64 -3.60
CA VAL A 29 -3.54 10.37 -3.13
C VAL A 29 -4.77 10.00 -3.97
N GLU A 30 -5.61 10.97 -4.32
CA GLU A 30 -6.77 10.72 -5.18
C GLU A 30 -6.36 10.22 -6.57
N ARG A 31 -5.37 10.87 -7.19
CA ARG A 31 -4.80 10.43 -8.48
C ARG A 31 -4.23 9.02 -8.37
N LEU A 32 -3.45 8.73 -7.32
CA LEU A 32 -2.87 7.41 -7.10
C LEU A 32 -3.95 6.33 -6.89
N ARG A 33 -5.04 6.64 -6.18
CA ARG A 33 -6.16 5.71 -6.00
C ARG A 33 -6.88 5.39 -7.31
N SER A 34 -6.90 6.33 -8.25
CA SER A 34 -7.52 6.12 -9.57
C SER A 34 -6.65 5.31 -10.55
N ALA A 35 -5.36 5.14 -10.28
CA ALA A 35 -4.42 4.46 -11.16
C ALA A 35 -4.67 2.94 -11.21
N ARG A 36 -4.71 2.38 -12.42
CA ARG A 36 -4.95 0.96 -12.70
C ARG A 36 -3.69 0.18 -13.01
N THR A 37 -2.61 0.88 -13.39
CA THR A 37 -1.34 0.25 -13.79
C THR A 37 -0.15 0.84 -13.05
N ALA A 38 0.92 0.06 -12.94
CA ALA A 38 2.17 0.53 -12.34
C ALA A 38 2.79 1.71 -13.11
N ASN A 39 2.57 1.77 -14.43
CA ASN A 39 3.03 2.87 -15.26
C ASN A 39 2.21 4.15 -15.04
N GLU A 40 0.90 4.05 -14.82
CA GLU A 40 0.09 5.21 -14.42
C GLU A 40 0.54 5.78 -13.08
N MET A 41 0.81 4.92 -12.09
CA MET A 41 1.38 5.35 -10.81
C MET A 41 2.73 6.05 -11.00
N ALA A 42 3.63 5.47 -11.81
CA ALA A 42 4.94 6.06 -12.09
C ALA A 42 4.83 7.47 -12.70
N VAL A 43 3.91 7.68 -13.64
CA VAL A 43 3.67 9.00 -14.24
C VAL A 43 3.16 10.00 -13.20
N ILE A 44 2.22 9.59 -12.34
CA ILE A 44 1.66 10.46 -11.29
C ILE A 44 2.74 10.97 -10.32
N VAL A 45 3.71 10.12 -9.97
CA VAL A 45 4.82 10.50 -9.07
C VAL A 45 6.05 11.07 -9.80
N GLY A 46 5.97 11.29 -11.12
CA GLY A 46 7.06 11.89 -11.90
C GLY A 46 8.23 10.95 -12.22
N LEU A 47 8.02 9.64 -12.15
CA LEU A 47 9.00 8.63 -12.51
C LEU A 47 8.87 8.23 -13.99
N LYS A 48 9.96 7.69 -14.54
CA LYS A 48 9.93 7.10 -15.89
C LYS A 48 9.07 5.83 -15.89
N PRO A 49 8.32 5.55 -16.98
CA PRO A 49 7.56 4.31 -17.12
C PRO A 49 8.45 3.06 -16.96
N ILE A 50 7.90 2.03 -16.33
CA ILE A 50 8.58 0.77 -16.08
C ILE A 50 8.59 -0.03 -17.38
N LYS A 51 9.79 -0.30 -17.90
CA LYS A 51 9.97 -1.17 -19.07
C LYS A 51 10.13 -2.63 -18.62
N GLY A 52 9.54 -3.57 -19.35
CA GLY A 52 9.80 -5.01 -19.22
C GLY A 52 9.13 -5.77 -18.05
N ARG A 53 8.39 -5.10 -17.14
CA ARG A 53 7.68 -5.78 -16.02
C ARG A 53 6.30 -5.20 -15.66
N SER A 54 5.75 -4.26 -16.43
CA SER A 54 4.54 -3.52 -16.04
C SER A 54 3.21 -4.18 -16.41
N GLY A 55 3.22 -5.37 -17.01
CA GLY A 55 2.01 -6.12 -17.36
C GLY A 55 1.54 -7.04 -16.22
N PRO A 56 0.28 -7.48 -16.21
CA PRO A 56 -0.16 -8.56 -15.33
C PRO A 56 0.77 -9.75 -15.52
N LYS A 57 1.40 -10.20 -14.44
CA LYS A 57 2.18 -11.43 -14.46
C LYS A 57 1.15 -12.57 -14.51
N ILE A 58 0.69 -12.92 -15.70
CA ILE A 58 -0.11 -14.13 -15.91
C ILE A 58 0.83 -15.27 -15.55
N ALA A 59 0.66 -15.83 -14.35
CA ALA A 59 1.28 -17.08 -13.97
C ALA A 59 0.47 -18.19 -14.65
N TYR A 60 1.10 -18.89 -15.59
CA TYR A 60 0.61 -20.16 -16.13
C TYR A 60 1.04 -21.30 -15.21
#